data_AF-A0A6C0F475-F1
#
_entry.id   AF-A0A6C0F475-F1
#
_cell.length_a   1.000
_cell.length_b   1.000
_cell.length_c   1.000
_cell.angle_alpha   90.00
_cell.angle_beta   90.00
_cell.angle_gamma   90.00
#
_symmetry.space_group_name_H-M   'P 1'
#
loop_
_entity.id
_entity.type
_entity.pdbx_description
1 polymer ?
#
loop_
_entity_poly.entity_id
_entity_poly.type
_entity_poly.pdbx_seq_one_letter_code
_entity_poly.pdbx_strand_id
1 'polypeptide(L)' 'MEFIRLTPDNVHNYIGFDIIFKTRGKHIIKNIISISKSGKSVSIDHSDLQNSLQIVSREVYVIL' A
#
# COMPACT_ATOMS: atom_id res chain seq x y z
N MET A 1 0.94 -17.84 2.83
CA MET A 1 0.80 -16.39 2.63
C MET A 1 2.07 -15.93 1.96
N GLU A 2 1.93 -15.40 0.77
CA GLU A 2 3.04 -14.84 0.02
C GLU A 2 2.98 -13.31 0.11
N PHE A 3 4.13 -12.66 0.21
CA PHE A 3 4.23 -11.22 0.34
C PHE A 3 5.06 -10.66 -0.82
N ILE A 4 4.45 -9.80 -1.63
CA ILE A 4 5.13 -9.12 -2.72
C ILE A 4 5.33 -7.65 -2.35
N ARG A 5 6.59 -7.18 -2.38
CA ARG A 5 6.89 -5.77 -2.12
C ARG A 5 6.29 -4.88 -3.21
N LEU A 6 5.55 -3.85 -2.80
CA LEU A 6 5.07 -2.84 -3.73
C LEU A 6 6.20 -1.95 -4.23
N THR A 7 6.22 -1.73 -5.53
CA THR A 7 7.11 -0.81 -6.23
C THR A 7 6.27 0.04 -7.19
N PRO A 8 6.78 1.20 -7.64
CA PRO A 8 6.11 1.99 -8.68
C PRO A 8 5.82 1.19 -9.95
N ASP A 9 6.64 0.17 -10.26
CA ASP A 9 6.50 -0.64 -11.47
C ASP A 9 5.39 -1.69 -11.37
N ASN A 10 5.13 -2.23 -10.17
CA ASN A 10 4.19 -3.34 -9.99
C ASN A 10 2.85 -2.95 -9.35
N VAL A 11 2.76 -1.79 -8.70
CA VAL A 11 1.61 -1.42 -7.87
C VAL A 11 0.29 -1.42 -8.65
N HIS A 12 0.34 -1.08 -9.94
CA HIS A 12 -0.82 -1.04 -10.82
C HIS A 12 -1.54 -2.39 -10.96
N ASN A 13 -0.85 -3.50 -10.69
CA ASN A 13 -1.43 -4.85 -10.79
C ASN A 13 -2.22 -5.26 -9.54
N TYR A 14 -2.22 -4.45 -8.48
CA TYR A 14 -2.71 -4.85 -7.15
C TYR A 14 -3.84 -3.97 -6.62
N ILE A 15 -4.51 -3.19 -7.48
CA ILE A 15 -5.74 -2.49 -7.09
C ILE A 15 -6.77 -3.51 -6.59
N GLY A 16 -7.37 -3.27 -5.43
CA GLY A 16 -8.31 -4.19 -4.79
C GLY A 16 -7.67 -5.29 -3.94
N PHE A 17 -6.34 -5.37 -3.85
CA PHE A 17 -5.65 -6.32 -2.97
C PHE A 17 -5.38 -5.71 -1.59
N ASP A 18 -5.23 -6.59 -0.61
CA ASP A 18 -4.82 -6.20 0.73
C ASP A 18 -3.29 -6.01 0.80
N ILE A 19 -2.89 -4.94 1.48
CA ILE A 19 -1.51 -4.61 1.77
C ILE A 19 -1.26 -4.55 3.26
N ILE A 20 -0.07 -4.98 3.66
CA ILE A 20 0.46 -4.81 5.00
C ILE A 20 1.59 -3.79 5.00
N PHE A 21 1.54 -2.87 5.96
CA PHE A 21 2.60 -1.89 6.19
C PHE A 21 2.71 -1.55 7.68
N LYS A 22 3.86 -0.99 8.07
CA LYS A 22 4.10 -0.57 9.46
C LYS A 22 3.89 0.93 9.62
N THR A 23 3.14 1.33 10.65
CA THR A 23 3.04 2.72 11.08
C THR A 23 2.93 2.79 12.60
N ARG A 24 3.61 3.75 13.23
CA ARG A 24 3.67 3.92 14.70
C ARG A 24 3.97 2.62 15.46
N GLY A 25 4.87 1.79 14.93
CA GLY A 25 5.29 0.53 15.54
C GLY A 25 4.34 -0.66 15.32
N LYS A 26 3.17 -0.47 14.71
CA LYS A 26 2.17 -1.53 14.48
C LYS A 26 2.07 -1.87 13.00
N HIS A 27 1.80 -3.14 12.71
CA HIS A 27 1.40 -3.58 11.38
C HIS A 27 -0.08 -3.33 11.18
N ILE A 28 -0.43 -2.75 10.02
CA ILE A 28 -1.80 -2.47 9.61
C ILE A 28 -2.03 -3.12 8.26
N ILE A 29 -3.20 -3.72 8.10
CA ILE A 29 -3.68 -4.27 6.83
C ILE A 29 -4.78 -3.37 6.28
N LYS A 30 -4.67 -2.98 5.02
CA LYS A 30 -5.68 -2.18 4.30
C LYS A 30 -5.78 -2.59 2.84
N ASN A 31 -6.93 -2.38 2.24
CA ASN A 31 -7.17 -2.61 0.82
C ASN A 31 -6.72 -1.42 -0.03
N ILE A 32 -6.10 -1.68 -1.19
CA ILE A 32 -5.76 -0.64 -2.16
C ILE A 32 -7.01 -0.21 -2.94
N ILE A 33 -7.47 1.02 -2.70
CA ILE A 33 -8.65 1.60 -3.37
C ILE A 33 -8.28 2.11 -4.76
N SER A 34 -7.18 2.86 -4.84
CA SER A 34 -6.67 3.44 -6.08
C SER A 34 -5.19 3.78 -5.94
N ILE A 35 -4.56 4.22 -7.02
CA ILE A 35 -3.13 4.51 -7.08
C ILE A 35 -2.94 5.89 -7.68
N SER A 36 -1.93 6.63 -7.21
CA SER A 36 -1.56 7.91 -7.80
C SER A 36 -1.09 7.73 -9.25
N LYS A 37 -1.22 8.77 -10.08
CA LYS A 37 -0.77 8.74 -11.49
C LYS A 37 0.71 8.37 -11.64
N SER A 38 1.53 8.61 -10.62
CA SER A 38 2.96 8.32 -10.63
C SER A 38 3.32 6.92 -10.11
N GLY A 39 2.36 6.15 -9.61
CA GLY A 39 2.60 4.86 -8.96
C GLY A 39 3.32 4.97 -7.61
N LYS A 40 3.59 6.17 -7.10
CA LYS A 40 4.40 6.37 -5.87
C LYS A 40 3.60 6.30 -4.57
N SER A 41 2.28 6.34 -4.66
CA SER A 41 1.37 6.29 -3.52
C SER A 41 0.11 5.50 -3.86
N VAL A 42 -0.47 4.87 -2.84
CA VAL A 42 -1.75 4.14 -2.90
C VAL A 42 -2.77 4.82 -2.00
N SER A 43 -4.02 4.85 -2.44
CA SER A 43 -5.14 5.29 -1.61
C SER A 43 -5.70 4.12 -0.82
N ILE A 44 -5.87 4.34 0.48
CA ILE A 44 -6.37 3.36 1.45
C ILE A 44 -7.37 4.05 2.37
N ASP A 45 -8.35 3.34 2.92
CA ASP A 45 -9.22 3.91 3.94
C ASP A 45 -8.52 3.96 5.30
N HIS A 46 -7.83 5.07 5.56
CA HIS A 46 -7.14 5.31 6.82
C HIS A 46 -7.02 6.82 7.12
N SER A 47 -7.84 7.27 8.06
CA SER A 47 -7.92 8.67 8.53
C SER A 47 -6.57 9.29 8.90
N ASP A 48 -5.78 8.60 9.72
CA ASP A 48 -4.49 9.11 10.22
C ASP A 48 -3.44 9.30 9.10
N LEU A 49 -3.63 8.63 7.96
CA LEU A 49 -2.78 8.75 6.77
C LEU A 49 -3.42 9.59 5.68
N GLN A 50 -4.49 10.34 5.98
CA GLN A 50 -5.22 11.16 5.01
C GLN A 50 -5.63 10.35 3.77
N ASN A 51 -5.95 9.07 3.98
CA ASN A 51 -6.30 8.10 2.95
C ASN A 51 -5.25 7.90 1.84
N SER A 52 -3.98 8.19 2.09
CA SER A 52 -2.89 8.07 1.12
C SER A 52 -1.60 7.56 1.76
N LEU A 53 -1.04 6.50 1.19
CA LEU A 53 0.19 5.86 1.67
C LEU A 53 1.25 5.91 0.57
N GLN A 54 2.37 6.57 0.85
CA GLN A 54 3.54 6.57 -0.03
C GLN A 54 4.27 5.21 0.05
N ILE A 55 4.55 4.60 -1.10
CA ILE A 55 5.15 3.25 -1.18
C ILE A 55 6.66 3.28 -1.48
N VAL A 56 7.21 4.39 -1.98
CA VAL A 56 8.64 4.47 -2.36
C VAL A 56 9.60 4.52 -1.16
N SER A 57 9.15 5.06 -0.04
CA SER A 57 9.96 5.26 1.17
C SER A 57 9.60 4.30 2.30
N ARG A 58 8.63 3.41 2.08
CA ARG A 58 8.08 2.51 3.10
C ARG A 58 8.08 1.08 2.61
N GLU A 59 8.26 0.16 3.54
CA GLU A 59 8.06 -1.26 3.27
C GLU A 59 6.56 -1.57 3.30
N VAL A 60 6.00 -1.75 2.11
CA VAL A 60 4.60 -2.08 1.89
C VAL A 60 4.56 -3.36 1.06
N TYR A 61 3.79 -4.34 1.50
CA TYR A 61 3.69 -5.64 0.83
C TYR A 61 2.24 -5.98 0.55
N VAL A 62 1.97 -6.51 -0.65
CA VAL A 62 0.70 -7.13 -1.00
C VAL A 62 0.65 -8.52 -0.38
N ILE A 63 -0.53 -8.91 0.10
CA ILE A 63 -0.83 -10.23 0.64
C ILE A 63 -1.52 -11.05 -0.47
N LEU A 64 -0.92 -12.19 -0.85
CA LEU A 64 -1.48 -13.18 -1.77
C LEU A 64 -1.88 -14.48 -1.05
#